data_AF-A0A5T1VXI6-F1
#
_entry.id   AF-A0A5T1VXI6-F1
#
_cell.length_a   1.000
_cell.length_b   1.000
_cell.length_c   1.000
_cell.angle_alpha   90.00
_cell.angle_beta   90.00
_cell.angle_gamma   90.00
#
_symmetry.space_group_name_H-M   'P 1'
#
loop_
_entity.id
_entity.type
_entity.pdbx_description
1 polymer ?
#
loop_
_entity_poly.entity_id
_entity_poly.type
_entity_poly.pdbx_seq_one_letter_code
_entity_poly.pdbx_strand_id
1 'polypeptide(L)'
;MIEKNEEYKNYYQELQSKKHKNINIDSFLNGLSSDKIRQTFSTNNIWQYNHFEIESIVKSFQINNDFYHEFFIFFSSAMDTQMQEKYDLKNNLFQAYSDFLDLEENKIKKEEILKIIKEQNHDCILLKLITS
;
A
#
# COMPACT_ATOMS: atom_id res chain seq x y z
N MET A 1 13.29 31.46 22.53
CA MET A 1 13.04 30.12 23.14
C MET A 1 12.14 29.23 22.26
N ILE A 2 12.04 29.48 20.94
CA ILE A 2 11.13 28.74 20.04
C ILE A 2 11.92 27.70 19.20
N GLU A 3 13.12 28.05 18.75
CA GLU A 3 13.98 27.21 17.89
C GLU A 3 14.35 25.85 18.50
N LYS A 4 14.64 25.80 19.80
CA LYS A 4 14.95 24.52 20.48
C LYS A 4 13.76 23.56 20.48
N ASN A 5 12.51 24.04 20.47
CA ASN A 5 11.37 23.13 20.53
C ASN A 5 11.12 22.40 19.20
N GLU A 6 11.43 23.06 18.07
CA GLU A 6 11.35 22.46 16.73
C GLU A 6 12.50 21.48 16.48
N GLU A 7 13.73 21.81 16.89
CA GLU A 7 14.87 20.88 16.83
C GLU A 7 14.59 19.60 17.63
N TYR A 8 14.04 19.71 18.84
CA TYR A 8 13.70 18.54 19.64
C TYR A 8 12.57 17.72 19.02
N LYS A 9 11.55 18.35 18.42
CA LYS A 9 10.46 17.64 17.72
C LYS A 9 10.98 16.87 16.51
N ASN A 10 11.85 17.49 15.71
CA ASN A 10 12.50 16.85 14.57
C ASN A 10 13.41 15.72 15.02
N TYR A 11 14.17 15.92 16.10
CA TYR A 11 15.02 14.88 16.70
C TYR A 11 14.22 13.67 17.18
N TYR A 12 13.06 13.87 17.82
CA TYR A 12 12.18 12.78 18.22
C TYR A 12 11.53 12.07 17.02
N GLN A 13 11.18 12.79 15.95
CA GLN A 13 10.68 12.19 14.71
C GLN A 13 11.79 11.39 13.99
N GLU A 14 13.03 11.89 13.99
CA GLU A 14 14.18 11.14 13.50
C GLU A 14 14.45 9.89 14.33
N LEU A 15 14.34 9.95 15.66
CA LEU A 15 14.52 8.78 16.52
C LEU A 15 13.41 7.75 16.34
N GLN A 16 12.15 8.18 16.18
CA GLN A 16 11.03 7.29 15.90
C GLN A 16 11.17 6.61 14.54
N SER A 17 11.56 7.36 13.51
CA SER A 17 11.85 6.80 12.18
C SER A 17 13.06 5.87 12.19
N LYS A 18 14.15 6.22 12.88
CA LYS A 18 15.34 5.33 13.04
C LYS A 18 15.02 4.05 13.82
N LYS A 19 14.10 4.08 14.80
CA LYS A 19 13.72 2.91 15.61
C LYS A 19 12.81 1.92 14.87
N HIS A 20 12.07 2.36 13.84
CA HIS A 20 11.11 1.52 13.10
C HIS A 20 11.59 1.11 11.70
N LYS A 21 12.73 1.64 11.22
CA LYS A 21 13.30 1.42 9.88
C LYS A 21 13.87 0.01 9.60
N ASN A 22 13.47 -1.01 10.36
CA ASN A 22 13.97 -2.36 10.14
C ASN A 22 12.93 -3.46 10.43
N ILE A 23 11.64 -3.14 10.37
CA ILE A 23 10.63 -4.19 10.32
C ILE A 23 10.60 -4.67 8.87
N ASN A 24 11.10 -5.88 8.64
CA ASN A 24 11.14 -6.47 7.31
C ASN A 24 9.72 -6.90 6.92
N ILE A 25 9.17 -6.31 5.85
CA ILE A 25 7.87 -6.71 5.30
C ILE A 25 7.84 -8.18 4.90
N ASP A 26 8.98 -8.75 4.48
CA ASP A 26 9.07 -10.17 4.17
C ASP A 26 8.75 -10.99 5.42
N SER A 27 9.24 -10.60 6.60
CA SER A 27 8.89 -11.32 7.84
C SER A 27 7.40 -11.22 8.20
N PHE A 28 6.74 -10.15 7.76
CA PHE A 28 5.32 -9.92 7.96
C PHE A 28 4.46 -10.75 6.99
N LEU A 29 4.87 -10.86 5.72
CA LEU A 29 4.12 -11.53 4.66
C LEU A 29 4.51 -13.00 4.45
N ASN A 30 5.73 -13.40 4.84
CA ASN A 30 6.26 -14.73 4.52
C ASN A 30 5.47 -15.83 5.23
N GLY A 31 5.10 -16.86 4.45
CA GLY A 31 4.30 -17.99 4.94
C GLY A 31 2.85 -17.66 5.27
N LEU A 32 2.35 -16.46 4.96
CA LEU A 32 0.93 -16.17 5.05
C LEU A 32 0.18 -16.87 3.91
N SER A 33 -0.98 -17.47 4.23
CA SER A 33 -1.93 -17.91 3.22
C SER A 33 -2.66 -16.71 2.60
N SER A 34 -3.25 -16.89 1.42
CA SER A 34 -4.09 -15.87 0.75
C SER A 34 -5.11 -15.20 1.68
N ASP A 35 -5.81 -15.98 2.51
CA ASP A 35 -6.78 -15.44 3.48
C ASP A 35 -6.13 -14.52 4.50
N LYS A 36 -4.95 -14.88 5.00
CA LYS A 36 -4.21 -14.06 5.97
C LYS A 36 -3.67 -12.79 5.31
N ILE A 37 -3.20 -12.88 4.06
CA ILE A 37 -2.81 -11.70 3.26
C ILE A 37 -4.01 -10.74 3.16
N ARG A 38 -5.18 -11.23 2.74
CA ARG A 38 -6.40 -10.39 2.65
C ARG A 38 -6.77 -9.72 3.98
N GLN A 39 -6.61 -10.41 5.11
CA GLN A 39 -6.89 -9.84 6.43
C GLN A 39 -6.00 -8.62 6.75
N THR A 40 -4.77 -8.57 6.21
CA THR A 40 -3.89 -7.40 6.39
C THR A 40 -4.42 -6.15 5.69
N PHE A 41 -5.23 -6.29 4.63
CA PHE A 41 -5.83 -5.18 3.88
C PHE A 41 -7.12 -4.63 4.52
N SER A 42 -7.62 -5.27 5.58
CA SER A 42 -8.79 -4.75 6.29
C SER A 42 -8.50 -3.36 6.87
N THR A 43 -9.55 -2.55 7.00
CA THR A 43 -9.46 -1.20 7.60
C THR A 43 -8.82 -1.20 8.99
N ASN A 44 -8.91 -2.30 9.74
CA ASN A 44 -8.31 -2.45 11.07
C ASN A 44 -6.80 -2.78 11.04
N ASN A 45 -6.29 -3.31 9.93
CA ASN A 45 -4.92 -3.83 9.85
C ASN A 45 -4.04 -3.06 8.86
N ILE A 46 -4.62 -2.36 7.88
CA ILE A 46 -3.87 -1.69 6.81
C ILE A 46 -2.88 -0.63 7.34
N TRP A 47 -3.11 -0.07 8.52
CA TRP A 47 -2.16 0.86 9.17
C TRP A 47 -0.78 0.25 9.40
N GLN A 48 -0.67 -1.09 9.51
CA GLN A 48 0.60 -1.78 9.72
C GLN A 48 1.59 -1.51 8.59
N TYR A 49 1.10 -1.28 7.37
CA TYR A 49 1.95 -0.96 6.22
C TYR A 49 2.69 0.38 6.35
N ASN A 50 2.19 1.32 7.15
CA ASN A 50 2.87 2.58 7.42
C ASN A 50 4.16 2.42 8.24
N HIS A 51 4.40 1.24 8.82
CA HIS A 51 5.64 0.93 9.52
C HIS A 51 6.74 0.35 8.61
N PHE A 52 6.43 0.04 7.35
CA PHE A 52 7.40 -0.47 6.38
C PHE A 52 7.87 0.63 5.43
N GLU A 53 9.10 0.50 4.95
CA GLU A 53 9.61 1.36 3.88
C GLU A 53 8.85 1.07 2.57
N ILE A 54 8.45 2.14 1.85
CA ILE A 54 7.71 2.04 0.59
C ILE A 54 8.45 1.16 -0.42
N GLU A 55 9.75 1.37 -0.59
CA GLU A 55 10.59 0.56 -1.49
C GLU A 55 10.56 -0.94 -1.15
N SER A 56 10.41 -1.28 0.13
CA SER A 56 10.31 -2.68 0.56
C SER A 56 8.95 -3.26 0.19
N ILE A 57 7.87 -2.50 0.32
CA ILE A 57 6.53 -2.90 -0.14
C ILE A 57 6.50 -3.04 -1.67
N VAL A 58 7.13 -2.12 -2.42
CA VAL A 58 7.27 -2.19 -3.89
C VAL A 58 7.94 -3.51 -4.28
N LYS A 59 9.04 -3.89 -3.60
CA LYS A 59 9.70 -5.18 -3.83
C LYS A 59 8.77 -6.35 -3.56
N SER A 60 7.96 -6.31 -2.49
CA SER A 60 6.96 -7.35 -2.24
C SER A 60 5.95 -7.46 -3.38
N PHE A 61 5.49 -6.35 -3.98
CA PHE A 61 4.65 -6.41 -5.18
C PHE A 61 5.34 -7.03 -6.40
N GLN A 62 6.66 -6.85 -6.53
CA GLN A 62 7.43 -7.44 -7.64
C GLN A 62 7.65 -8.95 -7.46
N ILE A 63 7.93 -9.42 -6.24
CA ILE A 63 8.41 -10.79 -6.00
C ILE A 63 7.37 -11.75 -5.41
N ASN A 64 6.34 -11.24 -4.72
CA ASN A 64 5.32 -12.04 -4.07
C ASN A 64 4.01 -11.98 -4.87
N ASN A 65 3.83 -12.96 -5.76
CA ASN A 65 2.65 -13.05 -6.64
C ASN A 65 1.32 -13.15 -5.87
N ASP A 66 1.28 -13.89 -4.77
CA ASP A 66 0.07 -14.04 -3.96
C ASP A 66 -0.31 -12.71 -3.32
N PHE A 67 0.68 -11.97 -2.81
CA PHE A 67 0.47 -10.64 -2.27
C PHE A 67 -0.11 -9.67 -3.30
N TYR A 68 0.50 -9.59 -4.48
CA TYR A 68 0.00 -8.77 -5.59
C TYR A 68 -1.41 -9.19 -6.03
N HIS A 69 -1.64 -10.49 -6.18
CA HIS A 69 -2.92 -11.02 -6.65
C HIS A 69 -4.05 -10.74 -5.66
N GLU A 70 -3.82 -11.00 -4.37
CA GLU A 70 -4.81 -10.74 -3.33
C GLU A 70 -5.05 -9.24 -3.14
N PHE A 71 -4.01 -8.40 -3.28
CA PHE A 71 -4.18 -6.95 -3.28
C PHE A 71 -5.11 -6.50 -4.41
N PHE A 72 -4.86 -6.97 -5.64
CA PHE A 72 -5.67 -6.65 -6.78
C PHE A 72 -7.13 -7.07 -6.58
N ILE A 73 -7.38 -8.34 -6.23
CA ILE A 73 -8.74 -8.85 -5.99
C ILE A 73 -9.45 -8.06 -4.91
N PHE A 74 -8.77 -7.78 -3.80
CA PHE A 74 -9.38 -7.12 -2.66
C PHE A 74 -9.81 -5.70 -3.03
N PHE A 75 -8.91 -4.90 -3.62
CA PHE A 75 -9.18 -3.49 -3.90
C PHE A 75 -9.84 -3.22 -5.26
N SER A 76 -9.90 -4.21 -6.16
CA SER A 76 -10.72 -4.17 -7.38
C SER A 76 -12.15 -4.62 -7.13
N SER A 77 -12.46 -5.21 -5.97
CA SER A 77 -13.82 -5.66 -5.68
C SER A 77 -14.78 -4.48 -5.47
N ALA A 78 -16.05 -4.69 -5.81
CA ALA A 78 -17.09 -3.70 -5.62
C ALA A 78 -17.29 -3.44 -4.12
N MET A 79 -16.80 -2.29 -3.64
CA MET A 79 -17.00 -1.78 -2.28
C MET A 79 -17.92 -0.56 -2.32
N ASP A 80 -18.81 -0.44 -1.34
CA ASP A 80 -19.62 0.77 -1.20
C ASP A 80 -18.74 2.00 -0.93
N THR A 81 -19.19 3.18 -1.36
CA THR A 81 -18.42 4.43 -1.24
C THR A 81 -18.03 4.75 0.20
N GLN A 82 -18.91 4.45 1.18
CA GLN A 82 -18.62 4.71 2.60
C GLN A 82 -17.49 3.82 3.12
N MET A 83 -17.37 2.59 2.63
CA MET A 83 -16.28 1.68 2.95
C MET A 83 -14.99 2.12 2.28
N GLN A 84 -15.04 2.64 1.05
CA GLN A 84 -13.87 3.20 0.38
C GLN A 84 -13.30 4.41 1.13
N GLU A 85 -14.16 5.28 1.67
CA GLU A 85 -13.76 6.45 2.46
C GLU A 85 -13.03 6.09 3.77
N LYS A 86 -13.16 4.85 4.26
CA LYS A 86 -12.40 4.38 5.43
C LYS A 86 -10.93 4.11 5.13
N TYR A 87 -10.56 4.02 3.86
CA TYR A 87 -9.18 3.80 3.43
C TYR A 87 -8.47 5.14 3.22
N ASP A 88 -7.35 5.33 3.94
CA ASP A 88 -6.46 6.45 3.70
C ASP A 88 -5.55 6.14 2.51
N LEU A 89 -5.79 6.80 1.37
CA LEU A 89 -4.98 6.62 0.16
C LEU A 89 -3.52 7.11 0.34
N LYS A 90 -3.21 7.84 1.42
CA LYS A 90 -1.83 8.18 1.79
C LYS A 90 -1.10 7.04 2.49
N ASN A 91 -1.75 5.90 2.77
CA ASN A 91 -1.09 4.73 3.34
C ASN A 91 0.04 4.22 2.44
N ASN A 92 1.16 3.79 3.05
CA ASN A 92 2.34 3.32 2.33
C ASN A 92 2.06 2.15 1.38
N LEU A 93 1.06 1.30 1.67
CA LEU A 93 0.65 0.22 0.77
C LEU A 93 0.18 0.76 -0.59
N PHE A 94 -0.65 1.81 -0.57
CA PHE A 94 -1.19 2.42 -1.78
C PHE A 94 -0.15 3.23 -2.54
N GLN A 95 0.70 3.98 -1.81
CA GLN A 95 1.84 4.68 -2.41
C GLN A 95 2.78 3.68 -3.09
N ALA A 96 3.14 2.59 -2.42
CA ALA A 96 3.98 1.54 -2.99
C ALA A 96 3.34 0.86 -4.21
N TYR A 97 2.02 0.68 -4.23
CA TYR A 97 1.35 0.14 -5.40
C TYR A 97 1.42 1.11 -6.60
N SER A 98 1.27 2.42 -6.35
CA SER A 98 1.46 3.45 -7.39
C SER A 98 2.89 3.41 -7.93
N ASP A 99 3.87 3.46 -7.03
CA ASP A 99 5.30 3.41 -7.39
C ASP A 99 5.64 2.15 -8.18
N PHE A 100 5.08 1.01 -7.77
CA PHE A 100 5.22 -0.27 -8.47
C PHE A 100 4.67 -0.20 -9.91
N LEU A 101 3.49 0.39 -10.12
CA LEU A 101 2.89 0.53 -11.45
C LEU A 101 3.61 1.55 -12.33
N ASP A 102 4.28 2.53 -11.74
CA ASP A 102 5.05 3.55 -12.47
C ASP A 102 6.44 3.08 -12.90
N LEU A 103 6.88 1.90 -12.45
CA LEU A 103 8.08 1.26 -13.00
C LEU A 103 7.89 0.98 -14.49
N GLU A 104 8.91 1.31 -15.29
CA GLU A 104 8.92 1.11 -16.75
C GLU A 104 8.54 -0.32 -17.17
N GLU A 105 9.04 -1.32 -16.44
CA GLU A 105 8.76 -2.74 -16.64
C GLU A 105 7.28 -3.11 -16.44
N ASN A 106 6.51 -2.30 -15.69
CA ASN A 106 5.11 -2.54 -15.36
C ASN A 106 4.12 -1.70 -16.19
N LYS A 107 4.57 -0.93 -17.19
CA LYS A 107 3.70 -0.12 -18.05
C LYS A 107 2.55 -0.93 -18.68
N ILE A 108 2.86 -2.08 -19.27
CA ILE A 108 1.85 -2.97 -19.88
C ILE A 108 0.87 -3.47 -18.82
N LYS A 109 1.37 -3.85 -17.64
CA LYS A 109 0.55 -4.31 -16.51
C LYS A 109 -0.41 -3.22 -16.04
N LYS A 110 0.04 -1.96 -15.94
CA LYS A 110 -0.80 -0.80 -15.58
C LYS A 110 -1.95 -0.61 -16.57
N GLU A 111 -1.68 -0.72 -17.87
CA GLU A 111 -2.70 -0.62 -18.93
C GLU A 111 -3.72 -1.77 -18.85
N GLU A 112 -3.27 -3.01 -18.63
CA GLU A 112 -4.14 -4.18 -18.47
C GLU A 112 -5.05 -4.04 -17.25
N ILE A 113 -4.51 -3.63 -16.11
CA ILE A 113 -5.28 -3.37 -14.89
C ILE A 113 -6.37 -2.31 -15.15
N LEU A 114 -6.01 -1.20 -15.80
CA LEU A 114 -6.98 -0.15 -16.16
C LEU A 114 -8.09 -0.66 -17.06
N LYS A 115 -7.76 -1.52 -18.03
CA LYS A 115 -8.76 -2.14 -18.91
C LYS A 115 -9.72 -3.02 -18.11
N ILE A 116 -9.19 -3.90 -17.26
CA ILE A 116 -9.99 -4.81 -16.44
C ILE A 116 -10.93 -4.01 -15.51
N ILE A 117 -10.43 -3.00 -14.82
CA ILE A 117 -11.24 -2.18 -13.91
C ILE A 117 -12.34 -1.43 -14.67
N LYS A 118 -12.03 -0.85 -15.83
CA LYS A 118 -13.03 -0.15 -16.66
C LYS A 118 -14.12 -1.07 -17.18
N GLU A 119 -13.79 -2.31 -17.56
CA GLU A 119 -14.77 -3.31 -18.00
C GLU A 119 -15.75 -3.71 -16.89
N GLN A 120 -15.33 -3.64 -15.63
CA GLN A 120 -16.17 -3.99 -14.48
C GLN A 120 -17.20 -2.91 -14.09
N ASN A 121 -17.19 -1.74 -14.73
CA ASN A 121 -18.20 -0.68 -14.62
C ASN A 121 -18.57 -0.24 -13.18
N HIS A 122 -17.64 -0.32 -12.23
CA HIS A 122 -17.86 0.18 -10.86
C HIS A 122 -16.65 0.97 -10.34
N ASP A 123 -16.91 1.99 -9.51
CA ASP A 123 -15.88 2.81 -8.87
C ASP A 123 -15.20 2.02 -7.76
N CYS A 124 -13.88 1.82 -7.84
CA CYS A 124 -13.09 1.10 -6.86
C CYS A 124 -11.83 1.90 -6.46
N ILE A 125 -11.20 1.51 -5.34
CA ILE A 125 -10.01 2.20 -4.83
C ILE A 125 -8.88 2.19 -5.85
N LEU A 126 -8.69 1.09 -6.58
CA LEU A 126 -7.64 0.99 -7.59
C LEU A 126 -7.84 1.98 -8.74
N LEU A 127 -9.08 2.23 -9.17
CA LEU A 127 -9.35 3.22 -10.21
C LEU A 127 -8.84 4.59 -9.79
N LYS A 128 -9.16 5.00 -8.55
CA LYS A 128 -8.72 6.26 -7.95
C LYS A 128 -7.20 6.36 -7.92
N LEU A 129 -6.52 5.31 -7.49
CA LEU A 129 -5.05 5.30 -7.40
C LEU A 129 -4.37 5.43 -8.75
N ILE A 130 -4.88 4.75 -9.78
CA ILE A 130 -4.20 4.71 -11.08
C ILE A 130 -4.48 5.96 -11.92
N THR A 131 -5.60 6.66 -11.67
CA THR A 131 -5.97 7.90 -12.38
C THR A 131 -5.62 9.19 -11.62
N SER A 132 -5.09 9.10 -10.41
CA SER A 132 -4.60 10.25 -9.63
C SER A 132 -3.26 10.76 -10.15
#